data_AF-A0A2J7V9Z1-F1
#
_entry.id   AF-A0A2J7V9Z1-F1
#
_cell.length_a   1.000
_cell.length_b   1.000
_cell.length_c   1.000
_cell.angle_alpha   90.00
_cell.angle_beta   90.00
_cell.angle_gamma   90.00
#
_symmetry.space_group_name_H-M   'P 1'
#
loop_
_entity.id
_entity.type
_entity.pdbx_description
1 polymer ?
#
loop_
_entity_poly.entity_id
_entity_poly.type
_entity_poly.pdbx_seq_one_letter_code
_entity_poly.pdbx_strand_id
1 'polypeptide(L)'
;MGRIEDTKALDAVRRAALPFAGDDDHGALLALIGDARFVLLGEASHGTHEFYRERARITQRLITEKGFNAVAIEGDWPDAYRVNRYVRGLGDDASAVEALAGFRRFPTWMWRNTDVVDFLDWQRRSNDALPEASRSGFYGTDLDSLNSSIDAVLQYLEKTRPETARLARERYACFDRFGDDSQVYGLMTGLRGAEGCEEEVIAKWDAATARS
;
A
#
# COMPACT_ATOMS: atom_id res chain seq x y z
N MET A 1 -21.19 -31.99 -19.89
CA MET A 1 -21.62 -31.16 -18.74
C MET A 1 -22.35 -29.94 -19.32
N GLY A 2 -23.68 -29.95 -19.39
CA GLY A 2 -24.45 -28.88 -20.02
C GLY A 2 -24.50 -27.63 -19.12
N ARG A 3 -24.16 -26.46 -19.68
CA ARG A 3 -24.38 -25.17 -19.02
C ARG A 3 -25.89 -24.98 -18.86
N ILE A 4 -26.38 -25.02 -17.63
CA ILE A 4 -27.70 -24.45 -17.32
C ILE A 4 -27.48 -22.94 -17.37
N GLU A 5 -27.88 -22.29 -18.47
CA GLU A 5 -28.02 -20.84 -18.51
C GLU A 5 -29.18 -20.49 -17.57
N ASP A 6 -28.86 -20.06 -16.35
CA ASP A 6 -29.83 -19.43 -15.47
C ASP A 6 -30.17 -18.05 -16.05
N THR A 7 -31.04 -18.07 -17.06
CA THR A 7 -31.53 -16.92 -17.81
C THR A 7 -32.18 -15.90 -16.88
N LYS A 8 -32.78 -16.35 -15.77
CA LYS A 8 -33.35 -15.45 -14.76
C LYS A 8 -32.28 -14.67 -14.02
N ALA A 9 -31.19 -15.32 -13.61
CA ALA A 9 -30.06 -14.64 -12.97
C ALA A 9 -29.38 -13.65 -13.93
N LEU A 10 -29.15 -14.05 -15.18
CA LEU A 10 -28.57 -13.16 -16.21
C LEU A 10 -29.45 -11.93 -16.47
N ASP A 11 -30.77 -12.12 -16.58
CA ASP A 11 -31.69 -11.01 -16.81
C ASP A 11 -31.83 -10.10 -15.59
N ALA A 12 -31.70 -10.64 -14.38
CA ALA A 12 -31.65 -9.84 -13.17
C ALA A 12 -30.40 -8.94 -13.15
N VAL A 13 -29.23 -9.48 -13.48
CA VAL A 13 -27.99 -8.70 -13.59
C VAL A 13 -28.11 -7.64 -14.67
N ARG A 14 -28.61 -7.97 -15.87
CA ARG A 14 -28.76 -7.00 -16.97
C ARG A 14 -29.67 -5.82 -16.61
N ARG A 15 -30.73 -6.06 -15.83
CA ARG A 15 -31.65 -4.99 -15.39
C ARG A 15 -31.07 -4.12 -14.27
N ALA A 16 -30.20 -4.68 -13.44
CA ALA A 16 -29.61 -3.98 -12.30
C ALA A 16 -28.26 -3.32 -12.62
N ALA A 17 -27.55 -3.82 -13.64
CA ALA A 17 -26.25 -3.33 -14.04
C ALA A 17 -26.36 -1.90 -14.58
N LEU A 18 -25.46 -1.04 -14.10
CA LEU A 18 -25.27 0.28 -14.66
C LEU A 18 -24.20 0.15 -15.75
N PRO A 19 -24.55 0.41 -17.03
CA PRO A 19 -23.59 0.32 -18.12
C PRO A 19 -22.51 1.39 -17.93
N PHE A 20 -21.27 1.02 -18.22
CA PHE A 20 -20.15 1.94 -18.22
C PHE A 20 -20.08 2.61 -19.60
N ALA A 21 -20.48 3.89 -19.70
CA ALA A 21 -20.66 4.54 -21.00
C ALA A 21 -19.37 5.16 -21.59
N GLY A 22 -18.22 4.98 -20.94
CA GLY A 22 -16.93 5.44 -21.47
C GLY A 22 -15.93 5.83 -20.38
N ASP A 23 -14.90 6.55 -20.80
CA ASP A 23 -13.64 6.71 -20.09
C ASP A 23 -13.65 7.49 -18.76
N ASP A 24 -14.80 8.06 -18.36
CA ASP A 24 -14.95 8.77 -17.08
C ASP A 24 -16.34 8.61 -16.44
N ASP A 25 -17.06 7.55 -16.81
CA ASP A 25 -18.43 7.34 -16.36
C ASP A 25 -18.51 6.63 -15.00
N HIS A 26 -17.98 7.31 -13.97
CA HIS A 26 -18.06 6.86 -12.58
C HIS A 26 -19.14 7.58 -11.76
N GLY A 27 -19.98 8.41 -12.39
CA GLY A 27 -20.94 9.26 -11.68
C GLY A 27 -21.94 8.45 -10.85
N ALA A 28 -22.48 7.39 -11.43
CA ALA A 28 -23.40 6.49 -10.72
C ALA A 28 -22.70 5.76 -9.56
N LEU A 29 -21.44 5.37 -9.73
CA LEU A 29 -20.63 4.77 -8.67
C LEU A 29 -20.37 5.76 -7.52
N LEU A 30 -19.99 7.00 -7.81
CA LEU A 30 -19.76 8.03 -6.78
C LEU A 30 -21.04 8.43 -6.03
N ALA A 31 -22.18 8.39 -6.71
CA ALA A 31 -23.48 8.54 -6.08
C ALA A 31 -23.76 7.38 -5.11
N LEU A 32 -23.47 6.14 -5.52
CA LEU A 32 -23.63 4.95 -4.68
C LEU A 32 -22.69 4.96 -3.46
N ILE A 33 -21.45 5.44 -3.62
CA ILE A 33 -20.48 5.59 -2.53
C ILE A 33 -20.99 6.58 -1.47
N GLY A 34 -21.77 7.60 -1.86
CA GLY A 34 -22.38 8.55 -0.94
C GLY A 34 -21.35 9.29 -0.08
N ASP A 35 -21.55 9.25 1.25
CA ASP A 35 -20.72 9.89 2.28
C ASP A 35 -19.79 8.90 2.99
N ALA A 36 -19.48 7.76 2.36
CA ALA A 36 -18.59 6.77 2.93
C ALA A 36 -17.22 7.39 3.26
N ARG A 37 -16.70 7.07 4.45
CA ARG A 37 -15.36 7.53 4.89
C ARG A 37 -14.22 6.65 4.36
N PHE A 38 -14.54 5.41 4.01
CA PHE A 38 -13.60 4.43 3.49
C PHE A 38 -14.20 3.77 2.26
N VAL A 39 -13.39 3.64 1.21
CA VAL A 39 -13.75 2.96 -0.04
C VAL A 39 -12.65 1.95 -0.34
N LEU A 40 -13.02 0.69 -0.49
CA LEU A 40 -12.08 -0.40 -0.76
C LEU A 40 -12.22 -0.78 -2.23
N LEU A 41 -11.16 -0.56 -3.01
CA LEU A 41 -11.13 -0.84 -4.45
C LEU A 41 -10.32 -2.11 -4.71
N GLY A 42 -11.03 -3.23 -4.90
CA GLY A 42 -10.42 -4.51 -5.26
C GLY A 42 -10.10 -4.62 -6.76
N GLU A 43 -9.32 -5.63 -7.11
CA GLU A 43 -9.07 -6.05 -8.50
C GLU A 43 -9.25 -7.57 -8.62
N ALA A 44 -9.61 -8.05 -9.80
CA ALA A 44 -9.77 -9.50 -10.02
C ALA A 44 -8.43 -10.20 -10.29
N SER A 45 -7.42 -9.47 -10.75
CA SER A 45 -6.06 -9.95 -10.97
C SER A 45 -5.07 -8.79 -10.93
N HIS A 46 -3.86 -9.03 -10.43
CA HIS A 46 -2.80 -8.04 -10.55
C HIS A 46 -2.19 -8.00 -11.97
N GLY A 47 -1.63 -6.86 -12.35
CA GLY A 47 -0.97 -6.65 -13.64
C GLY A 47 -1.91 -6.39 -14.83
N THR A 48 -3.23 -6.33 -14.62
CA THR A 48 -4.20 -6.00 -15.68
C THR A 48 -4.37 -4.49 -15.80
N HIS A 49 -3.92 -3.92 -16.93
CA HIS A 49 -3.97 -2.48 -17.22
C HIS A 49 -5.32 -1.84 -16.86
N GLU A 50 -6.43 -2.45 -17.27
CA GLU A 50 -7.78 -1.92 -17.06
C GLU A 50 -8.11 -1.78 -15.56
N PHE A 51 -7.66 -2.70 -14.70
CA PHE A 51 -7.90 -2.59 -13.27
C PHE A 51 -7.08 -1.47 -12.63
N TYR A 52 -5.84 -1.23 -13.06
CA TYR A 52 -5.05 -0.11 -12.56
C TYR A 52 -5.61 1.23 -13.04
N ARG A 53 -5.93 1.32 -14.34
CA ARG A 53 -6.51 2.50 -14.95
C ARG A 53 -7.82 2.91 -14.29
N GLU A 54 -8.75 1.97 -14.08
CA GLU A 54 -10.04 2.32 -13.48
C GLU A 54 -9.92 2.62 -11.98
N ARG A 55 -9.07 1.91 -11.23
CA ARG A 55 -8.77 2.29 -9.82
C ARG A 55 -8.17 3.69 -9.73
N ALA A 56 -7.25 4.05 -10.64
CA ALA A 56 -6.69 5.38 -10.70
C ALA A 56 -7.78 6.43 -10.95
N ARG A 57 -8.63 6.24 -11.97
CA ARG A 57 -9.74 7.16 -12.30
C ARG A 57 -10.73 7.34 -11.15
N ILE A 58 -11.18 6.24 -10.55
CA ILE A 58 -12.07 6.29 -9.38
C ILE A 58 -11.40 7.07 -8.24
N THR A 59 -10.13 6.78 -7.95
CA THR A 59 -9.39 7.43 -6.87
C THR A 59 -9.21 8.93 -7.13
N GLN A 60 -8.92 9.33 -8.37
CA GLN A 60 -8.82 10.74 -8.75
C GLN A 60 -10.09 11.51 -8.43
N ARG A 61 -11.25 10.93 -8.75
CA ARG A 61 -12.55 11.54 -8.46
C ARG A 61 -12.91 11.50 -6.98
N LEU A 62 -12.56 10.43 -6.26
CA LEU A 62 -12.71 10.39 -4.80
C LEU A 62 -11.92 11.51 -4.12
N ILE A 63 -10.70 11.79 -4.58
CA ILE A 63 -9.87 12.88 -4.06
C ILE A 63 -10.49 14.24 -4.40
N THR A 64 -10.84 14.47 -5.67
CA THR A 64 -11.25 15.79 -6.16
C THR A 64 -12.70 16.15 -5.86
N GLU A 65 -13.63 15.20 -5.90
CA GLU A 65 -15.07 15.44 -5.74
C GLU A 65 -15.58 15.08 -4.34
N LYS A 66 -14.91 14.15 -3.64
CA LYS A 66 -15.36 13.63 -2.34
C LYS A 66 -14.41 13.94 -1.18
N GLY A 67 -13.28 14.60 -1.44
CA GLY A 67 -12.35 15.08 -0.41
C GLY A 67 -11.54 13.98 0.28
N PHE A 68 -11.40 12.80 -0.34
CA PHE A 68 -10.49 11.77 0.16
C PHE A 68 -9.05 12.29 0.11
N ASN A 69 -8.29 12.06 1.19
CA ASN A 69 -6.93 12.59 1.33
C ASN A 69 -5.88 11.51 1.63
N ALA A 70 -6.24 10.23 1.55
CA ALA A 70 -5.31 9.12 1.74
C ALA A 70 -5.62 7.99 0.78
N VAL A 71 -4.58 7.52 0.08
CA VAL A 71 -4.62 6.32 -0.75
C VAL A 71 -3.77 5.27 -0.05
N ALA A 72 -4.38 4.15 0.33
CA ALA A 72 -3.72 3.03 0.97
C ALA A 72 -3.67 1.84 0.00
N ILE A 73 -2.49 1.27 -0.21
CA ILE A 73 -2.26 0.17 -1.14
C ILE A 73 -1.76 -1.09 -0.42
N GLU A 74 -1.99 -2.24 -1.05
CA GLU A 74 -1.35 -3.51 -0.72
C GLU A 74 0.14 -3.47 -1.14
N GLY A 75 0.91 -2.71 -0.38
CA GLY A 75 2.33 -2.48 -0.64
C GLY A 75 3.08 -2.18 0.65
N ASP A 76 4.40 -2.35 0.57
CA ASP A 76 5.33 -2.18 1.68
C ASP A 76 5.32 -0.74 2.19
N TRP A 77 5.19 -0.55 3.51
CA TRP A 77 5.18 0.77 4.15
C TRP A 77 6.38 1.66 3.76
N PRO A 78 7.65 1.22 3.84
CA PRO A 78 8.78 2.11 3.58
C PRO A 78 8.84 2.57 2.11
N ASP A 79 8.51 1.68 1.18
CA ASP A 79 8.49 1.99 -0.25
C ASP A 79 7.34 2.95 -0.59
N ALA A 80 6.14 2.69 -0.06
CA ALA A 80 5.01 3.59 -0.22
C ALA A 80 5.25 4.94 0.46
N TYR A 81 5.99 4.98 1.59
CA TYR A 81 6.31 6.23 2.26
C TYR A 81 7.31 7.09 1.47
N ARG A 82 8.25 6.49 0.72
CA ARG A 82 9.07 7.23 -0.24
C ARG A 82 8.19 7.88 -1.32
N VAL A 83 7.23 7.13 -1.87
CA VAL A 83 6.23 7.67 -2.81
C VAL A 83 5.38 8.77 -2.17
N ASN A 84 4.96 8.60 -0.91
CA ASN A 84 4.22 9.61 -0.16
C ASN A 84 4.96 10.94 -0.10
N ARG A 85 6.27 10.89 0.18
CA ARG A 85 7.12 12.06 0.20
C ARG A 85 7.13 12.72 -1.17
N TYR A 86 7.34 11.95 -2.23
CA TYR A 86 7.28 12.45 -3.61
C TYR A 86 5.93 13.14 -3.90
N VAL A 87 4.78 12.50 -3.71
CA VAL A 87 3.47 13.10 -4.05
C VAL A 87 3.12 14.32 -3.19
N ARG A 88 3.71 14.45 -2.00
CA ARG A 88 3.52 15.61 -1.12
C ARG A 88 4.54 16.73 -1.35
N GLY A 89 5.45 16.58 -2.31
CA GLY A 89 6.49 17.57 -2.58
C GLY A 89 7.61 17.61 -1.56
N LEU A 90 7.90 16.47 -0.93
CA LEU A 90 8.94 16.30 0.08
C LEU A 90 10.03 15.36 -0.47
N GLY A 91 11.28 15.58 -0.08
CA GLY A 91 12.42 14.77 -0.54
C GLY A 91 12.94 15.17 -1.93
N ASP A 92 13.79 14.31 -2.48
CA ASP A 92 14.66 14.66 -3.61
C ASP A 92 14.34 13.87 -4.91
N ASP A 93 13.37 12.95 -4.87
CA ASP A 93 12.94 12.20 -6.05
C ASP A 93 12.31 13.14 -7.08
N ALA A 94 12.81 13.11 -8.31
CA ALA A 94 12.40 14.02 -9.38
C ALA A 94 11.19 13.52 -10.18
N SER A 95 10.83 12.25 -10.04
CA SER A 95 9.71 11.63 -10.77
C SER A 95 9.06 10.48 -10.00
N ALA A 96 7.84 10.11 -10.39
CA ALA A 96 7.16 8.93 -9.84
C ALA A 96 7.96 7.64 -10.07
N VAL A 97 8.67 7.52 -11.21
CA VAL A 97 9.51 6.36 -11.52
C VAL A 97 10.64 6.20 -10.51
N GLU A 98 11.31 7.30 -10.13
CA GLU A 98 12.36 7.28 -9.11
C GLU A 98 11.79 6.96 -7.73
N ALA A 99 10.67 7.59 -7.36
CA ALA A 99 10.01 7.36 -6.08
C ALA A 99 9.57 5.89 -5.91
N LEU A 100 9.12 5.27 -7.00
CA LEU A 100 8.71 3.86 -7.04
C LEU A 100 9.88 2.86 -7.09
N ALA A 101 11.14 3.32 -7.21
CA ALA A 101 12.30 2.43 -7.30
C ALA A 101 12.53 1.59 -6.03
N GLY A 102 11.89 1.96 -4.91
CA GLY A 102 11.88 1.18 -3.66
C GLY A 102 11.21 -0.19 -3.80
N PHE A 103 10.09 -0.25 -4.56
CA PHE A 103 9.26 -1.44 -4.77
C PHE A 103 9.99 -2.53 -5.57
N ARG A 104 10.96 -3.19 -4.93
CA ARG A 104 11.83 -4.21 -5.52
C ARG A 104 11.35 -5.64 -5.23
N ARG A 105 10.59 -5.83 -4.15
CA ARG A 105 10.01 -7.12 -3.75
C ARG A 105 8.89 -7.56 -4.70
N PHE A 106 8.07 -6.60 -5.11
CA PHE A 106 6.98 -6.86 -6.04
C PHE A 106 7.48 -6.92 -7.49
N PRO A 107 6.87 -7.77 -8.33
CA PRO A 107 7.09 -7.71 -9.76
C PRO A 107 6.79 -6.30 -10.30
N THR A 108 7.58 -5.85 -11.29
CA THR A 108 7.47 -4.50 -11.85
C THR A 108 6.04 -4.15 -12.29
N TRP A 109 5.29 -5.13 -12.82
CA TRP A 109 3.92 -4.93 -13.29
C TRP A 109 2.92 -4.60 -12.18
N MET A 110 3.24 -4.84 -10.90
CA MET A 110 2.32 -4.59 -9.80
C MET A 110 2.30 -3.10 -9.43
N TRP A 111 3.41 -2.56 -8.93
CA TRP A 111 3.45 -1.16 -8.47
C TRP A 111 4.31 -0.23 -9.34
N ARG A 112 5.17 -0.78 -10.20
CA ARG A 112 6.10 -0.02 -11.04
C ARG A 112 5.67 0.02 -12.52
N ASN A 113 4.35 -0.06 -12.77
CA ASN A 113 3.77 0.01 -14.11
C ASN A 113 3.42 1.47 -14.48
N THR A 114 3.07 1.68 -15.75
CA THR A 114 2.76 3.01 -16.29
C THR A 114 1.51 3.63 -15.69
N ASP A 115 0.48 2.84 -15.39
CA ASP A 115 -0.77 3.35 -14.81
C ASP A 115 -0.56 3.94 -13.41
N VAL A 116 0.28 3.29 -12.60
CA VAL A 116 0.65 3.80 -11.26
C VAL A 116 1.54 5.04 -11.38
N VAL A 117 2.50 5.06 -12.31
CA VAL A 117 3.34 6.24 -12.58
C VAL A 117 2.47 7.44 -12.96
N ASP A 118 1.56 7.27 -13.92
CA ASP A 118 0.65 8.32 -14.39
C ASP A 118 -0.26 8.83 -13.27
N PHE A 119 -0.77 7.92 -12.43
CA PHE A 119 -1.57 8.28 -11.26
C PHE A 119 -0.78 9.11 -10.25
N LEU A 120 0.45 8.71 -9.92
CA LEU A 120 1.29 9.42 -8.94
C LEU A 120 1.73 10.79 -9.44
N ASP A 121 2.05 10.93 -10.73
CA ASP A 121 2.36 12.22 -11.34
C ASP A 121 1.14 13.15 -11.38
N TRP A 122 -0.06 12.60 -11.61
CA TRP A 122 -1.29 13.34 -11.42
C TRP A 122 -1.48 13.75 -9.95
N GLN A 123 -1.27 12.83 -8.99
CA GLN A 123 -1.49 13.10 -7.57
C GLN A 123 -0.54 14.19 -7.07
N ARG A 124 0.73 14.15 -7.49
CA ARG A 124 1.72 15.20 -7.21
C ARG A 124 1.25 16.55 -7.74
N ARG A 125 0.88 16.63 -9.03
CA ARG A 125 0.39 17.88 -9.63
C ARG A 125 -0.86 18.41 -8.94
N SER A 126 -1.79 17.54 -8.57
CA SER A 126 -3.01 17.92 -7.83
C SER A 126 -2.67 18.45 -6.43
N ASN A 127 -1.70 17.84 -5.74
CA ASN A 127 -1.27 18.26 -4.41
C ASN A 127 -0.49 19.58 -4.42
N ASP A 128 0.30 19.84 -5.47
CA ASP A 128 1.09 21.07 -5.59
C ASP A 128 0.20 22.33 -5.62
N ALA A 129 -1.04 22.21 -6.09
CA ALA A 129 -2.04 23.28 -6.07
C ALA A 129 -2.69 23.52 -4.69
N LEU A 130 -2.41 22.66 -3.69
CA LEU A 130 -3.04 22.69 -2.38
C LEU A 130 -2.05 23.08 -1.27
N PRO A 131 -2.55 23.72 -0.18
CA PRO A 131 -1.78 23.87 1.05
C PRO A 131 -1.33 22.51 1.60
N GLU A 132 -0.18 22.46 2.27
CA GLU A 132 0.44 21.22 2.74
C GLU A 132 -0.51 20.34 3.59
N ALA A 133 -1.34 20.96 4.42
CA ALA A 133 -2.30 20.29 5.30
C ALA A 133 -3.47 19.61 4.55
N SER A 134 -3.72 19.99 3.30
CA SER A 134 -4.82 19.49 2.47
C SER A 134 -4.35 18.51 1.38
N ARG A 135 -3.04 18.26 1.27
CA ARG A 135 -2.48 17.35 0.29
C ARG A 135 -2.85 15.91 0.60
N SER A 136 -3.26 15.18 -0.42
CA SER A 136 -3.50 13.74 -0.34
C SER A 136 -2.20 12.95 -0.19
N GLY A 137 -2.21 11.90 0.62
CA GLY A 137 -1.06 11.01 0.82
C GLY A 137 -1.20 9.66 0.11
N PHE A 138 -0.09 8.92 0.09
CA PHE A 138 0.03 7.57 -0.45
C PHE A 138 0.67 6.65 0.60
N TYR A 139 0.08 5.50 0.89
CA TYR A 139 0.46 4.70 2.06
C TYR A 139 0.44 3.21 1.74
N GLY A 140 1.39 2.47 2.30
CA GLY A 140 1.45 1.02 2.22
C GLY A 140 0.88 0.39 3.48
N THR A 141 0.04 -0.63 3.33
CA THR A 141 -0.56 -1.38 4.46
C THR A 141 -0.04 -2.80 4.59
N ASP A 142 0.90 -3.22 3.73
CA ASP A 142 1.44 -4.57 3.78
C ASP A 142 2.45 -4.73 4.93
N LEU A 143 2.41 -5.88 5.60
CA LEU A 143 3.21 -6.20 6.79
C LEU A 143 4.48 -7.00 6.45
N ASP A 144 4.65 -7.39 5.19
CA ASP A 144 5.75 -8.26 4.77
C ASP A 144 7.11 -7.55 4.63
N SER A 145 7.17 -6.24 4.91
CA SER A 145 8.38 -5.40 4.83
C SER A 145 9.18 -5.32 6.14
N LEU A 146 9.28 -6.42 6.89
CA LEU A 146 9.90 -6.43 8.22
C LEU A 146 11.30 -5.80 8.23
N ASN A 147 12.20 -6.28 7.37
CA ASN A 147 13.60 -5.84 7.37
C ASN A 147 13.76 -4.37 6.93
N SER A 148 13.09 -3.95 5.85
CA SER A 148 13.14 -2.56 5.41
C SER A 148 12.45 -1.60 6.40
N SER A 149 11.45 -2.07 7.14
CA SER A 149 10.84 -1.32 8.25
C SER A 149 11.79 -1.18 9.45
N ILE A 150 12.50 -2.25 9.81
CA ILE A 150 13.56 -2.23 10.83
C ILE A 150 14.64 -1.21 10.45
N ASP A 151 15.13 -1.25 9.21
CA ASP A 151 16.15 -0.32 8.72
C ASP A 151 15.69 1.14 8.80
N ALA A 152 14.44 1.42 8.42
CA ALA A 152 13.88 2.76 8.49
C ALA A 152 13.83 3.29 9.94
N VAL A 153 13.44 2.44 10.90
CA VAL A 153 13.45 2.78 12.33
C VAL A 153 14.88 3.03 12.82
N LEU A 154 15.81 2.15 12.48
CA LEU A 154 17.22 2.28 12.88
C LEU A 154 17.86 3.55 12.33
N GLN A 155 17.67 3.87 11.04
CA GLN A 155 18.19 5.10 10.43
C GLN A 155 17.63 6.37 11.07
N TYR A 156 16.35 6.36 11.48
CA TYR A 156 15.75 7.49 12.18
C TYR A 156 16.33 7.64 13.60
N LEU A 157 16.46 6.54 14.33
CA LEU A 157 17.02 6.54 15.68
C LEU A 157 18.50 6.91 15.69
N GLU A 158 19.28 6.50 14.70
CA GLU A 158 20.69 6.91 14.57
C GLU A 158 20.86 8.43 14.48
N LYS A 159 19.93 9.12 13.81
CA LYS A 159 19.96 10.58 13.69
C LYS A 159 19.48 11.31 14.93
N THR A 160 18.57 10.72 15.69
CA THR A 160 17.85 11.42 16.77
C THR A 160 18.27 10.98 18.17
N ARG A 161 18.57 9.69 18.36
CA ARG A 161 18.87 9.01 19.64
C ARG A 161 19.77 7.78 19.45
N PRO A 162 21.09 7.96 19.25
CA PRO A 162 22.02 6.87 18.93
C PRO A 162 22.06 5.73 19.97
N GLU A 163 21.90 6.05 21.25
CA GLU A 163 21.83 5.05 22.32
C GLU A 163 20.59 4.15 22.20
N THR A 164 19.47 4.73 21.76
CA THR A 164 18.22 3.98 21.50
C THR A 164 18.35 3.13 20.24
N ALA A 165 19.07 3.62 19.22
CA ALA A 165 19.36 2.83 18.01
C ALA A 165 20.15 1.55 18.33
N ARG A 166 21.15 1.63 19.22
CA ARG A 166 21.92 0.44 19.66
C ARG A 166 21.02 -0.60 20.32
N LEU A 167 20.15 -0.17 21.23
CA LEU A 167 19.19 -1.07 21.89
C LEU A 167 18.19 -1.66 20.90
N ALA A 168 17.72 -0.88 19.92
CA ALA A 168 16.83 -1.37 18.88
C ALA A 168 17.49 -2.47 18.03
N ARG A 169 18.76 -2.32 17.64
CA ARG A 169 19.51 -3.38 16.94
C ARG A 169 19.57 -4.68 17.75
N GLU A 170 19.91 -4.59 19.04
CA GLU A 170 19.91 -5.75 19.93
C GLU A 170 18.53 -6.41 20.04
N ARG A 171 17.45 -5.63 19.94
CA ARG A 171 16.09 -6.16 19.96
C ARG A 171 15.71 -6.87 18.66
N TYR A 172 16.15 -6.36 17.51
CA TYR A 172 15.88 -6.93 16.20
C TYR A 172 16.78 -8.12 15.82
N ALA A 173 17.92 -8.30 16.48
CA ALA A 173 18.95 -9.28 16.14
C ALA A 173 18.49 -10.76 16.01
N CYS A 174 17.31 -11.13 16.54
CA CYS A 174 16.77 -12.47 16.30
C CYS A 174 16.40 -12.68 14.82
N PHE A 175 15.89 -11.64 14.15
CA PHE A 175 15.45 -11.71 12.76
C PHE A 175 16.62 -11.82 11.76
N ASP A 176 17.80 -11.30 12.11
CA ASP A 176 19.03 -11.38 11.29
C ASP A 176 19.37 -12.83 10.87
N ARG A 177 18.96 -13.81 11.68
CA ARG A 177 19.20 -15.25 11.43
C ARG A 177 18.48 -15.78 10.18
N PHE A 178 17.45 -15.09 9.73
CA PHE A 178 16.60 -15.51 8.61
C PHE A 178 16.86 -14.71 7.34
N GLY A 179 17.81 -13.78 7.37
CA GLY A 179 18.15 -12.91 6.26
C GLY A 179 17.08 -11.86 5.95
N ASP A 180 17.23 -11.23 4.79
CA ASP A 180 16.44 -10.05 4.43
C ASP A 180 15.01 -10.38 3.93
N ASP A 181 14.68 -11.67 3.78
CA ASP A 181 13.39 -12.11 3.26
C ASP A 181 12.47 -12.66 4.37
N SER A 182 11.40 -11.92 4.67
CA SER A 182 10.38 -12.31 5.65
C SER A 182 9.66 -13.61 5.29
N GLN A 183 9.57 -13.96 3.99
CA GLN A 183 9.01 -15.23 3.56
C GLN A 183 9.90 -16.42 3.95
N VAL A 184 11.23 -16.21 4.02
CA VAL A 184 12.17 -17.22 4.53
C VAL A 184 11.93 -17.46 6.01
N TYR A 185 11.68 -16.42 6.82
CA TYR A 185 11.28 -16.58 8.22
C TYR A 185 10.01 -17.44 8.35
N GLY A 186 8.96 -17.11 7.59
CA GLY A 186 7.69 -17.86 7.62
C GLY A 186 7.83 -19.32 7.15
N LEU A 187 8.61 -19.56 6.10
CA LEU A 187 8.91 -20.92 5.60
C LEU A 187 9.70 -21.72 6.65
N MET A 188 10.73 -21.12 7.23
CA MET A 188 11.63 -21.81 8.15
C MET A 188 10.94 -22.16 9.47
N THR A 189 10.18 -21.23 10.03
CA THR A 189 9.49 -21.41 11.32
C THR A 189 8.20 -22.23 11.17
N GLY A 190 7.43 -22.00 10.10
CA GLY A 190 6.14 -22.68 9.89
C GLY A 190 6.25 -24.09 9.30
N LEU A 191 7.08 -24.29 8.27
CA LEU A 191 7.14 -25.56 7.52
C LEU A 191 8.37 -26.40 7.84
N ARG A 192 9.48 -25.78 8.26
CA ARG A 192 10.75 -26.48 8.52
C ARG A 192 11.10 -26.62 10.01
N GLY A 193 10.23 -26.13 10.90
CA GLY A 193 10.35 -26.32 12.35
C GLY A 193 11.57 -25.64 12.98
N ALA A 194 12.13 -24.60 12.34
CA ALA A 194 13.13 -23.76 12.99
C ALA A 194 12.49 -22.97 14.14
N GLU A 195 13.20 -22.80 15.25
CA GLU A 195 12.74 -21.93 16.34
C GLU A 195 12.58 -20.49 15.82
N GLY A 196 11.39 -19.93 15.99
CA GLY A 196 11.09 -18.56 15.61
C GLY A 196 11.48 -17.55 16.68
N CYS A 197 11.29 -16.27 16.36
CA CYS A 197 11.54 -15.14 17.27
C CYS A 197 10.30 -14.74 18.09
N GLU A 198 9.16 -15.42 17.92
CA GLU A 198 7.87 -15.03 18.52
C GLU A 198 7.95 -14.90 20.05
N GLU A 199 8.41 -15.93 20.76
CA GLU A 199 8.50 -15.90 22.22
C GLU A 199 9.46 -14.80 22.71
N GLU A 200 10.59 -14.61 22.03
CA GLU A 200 11.58 -13.57 22.37
C GLU A 200 11.00 -12.16 22.16
N VAL A 201 10.24 -11.96 21.07
CA VAL A 201 9.60 -10.69 20.75
C VAL A 201 8.47 -10.38 21.75
N ILE A 202 7.63 -11.36 22.08
CA ILE A 202 6.56 -11.22 23.09
C ILE A 202 7.16 -10.87 24.45
N ALA A 203 8.19 -11.60 24.89
CA ALA A 203 8.86 -11.32 26.17
C ALA A 203 9.47 -9.90 26.21
N LYS A 204 10.07 -9.44 25.10
CA LYS A 204 10.61 -8.08 24.97
C LYS A 204 9.49 -7.02 24.97
N TRP A 205 8.34 -7.31 24.37
CA TRP A 205 7.16 -6.44 24.36
C TRP A 205 6.57 -6.27 25.75
N ASP A 206 6.28 -7.37 26.44
CA ASP A 206 5.73 -7.37 27.80
C ASP A 206 6.66 -6.66 28.79
N ALA A 207 7.96 -6.89 28.66
CA ALA A 207 8.95 -6.18 29.47
C ALA A 207 9.01 -4.67 29.17
N ALA A 208 8.60 -4.22 28.00
CA ALA A 208 8.56 -2.80 27.64
C ALA A 208 7.27 -2.12 28.13
N THR A 209 6.13 -2.81 28.06
CA THR A 209 4.81 -2.30 28.45
C THR A 209 4.53 -2.41 29.95
N ALA A 210 5.17 -3.34 30.66
CA ALA A 210 5.10 -3.41 32.13
C ALA A 210 5.80 -2.23 32.84
N ARG A 211 6.53 -1.40 32.09
CA ARG A 211 7.28 -0.23 32.59
C ARG A 211 6.65 1.12 32.21
N SER A 212 5.48 1.12 31.57
CA SER A 212 4.68 2.30 31.22
C SER A 212 3.39 2.37 32.03
#